data_AF-A0A1C7EIS3-F1
#
_entry.id   AF-A0A1C7EIS3-F1
#
_cell.length_a   1.000
_cell.length_b   1.000
_cell.length_c   1.000
_cell.angle_alpha   90.00
_cell.angle_beta   90.00
_cell.angle_gamma   90.00
#
_symmetry.space_group_name_H-M   'P 1'
#
loop_
_entity.id
_entity.type
_entity.pdbx_description
1 polymer ?
#
loop_
_entity_poly.entity_id
_entity_poly.type
_entity_poly.pdbx_seq_one_letter_code
_entity_poly.pdbx_strand_id
1 'polypeptide(L)' 'MKTATIMLLFILAMQAILAANALIFDGVLGDLVFWFNSALFMAALTVYIYRMDKDKSPAKNK' A
#
# COMPACT_ATOMS: atom_id res chain seq x y z
N MET A 1 6.66 11.49 7.12
CA MET A 1 6.04 11.47 5.77
C MET A 1 4.55 11.71 5.89
N LYS A 2 3.97 12.51 5.00
CA LYS A 2 2.51 12.70 4.93
C LYS A 2 1.85 11.34 4.65
N THR A 3 0.65 11.10 5.17
CA THR A 3 -0.09 9.84 4.93
C THR A 3 -0.23 9.56 3.43
N ALA A 4 -0.46 10.60 2.62
CA ALA A 4 -0.46 10.52 1.16
C ALA A 4 0.85 9.96 0.57
N THR A 5 2.02 10.37 1.09
CA THR A 5 3.33 9.86 0.64
C THR A 5 3.45 8.36 0.91
N ILE A 6 2.95 7.89 2.06
CA ILE A 6 3.01 6.47 2.43
C ILE A 6 2.10 5.65 1.52
N MET A 7 0.89 6.13 1.24
CA MET A 7 0.01 5.49 0.27
C MET A 7 0.64 5.42 -1.13
N LEU A 8 1.30 6.50 -1.55
CA LEU A 8 1.99 6.56 -2.84
C LEU A 8 3.08 5.49 -2.93
N LEU A 9 3.83 5.24 -1.85
CA LEU A 9 4.81 4.16 -1.79
C LEU A 9 4.17 2.77 -1.93
N PHE A 10 3.03 2.53 -1.27
CA PHE A 10 2.29 1.27 -1.46
C PHE A 10 1.81 1.09 -2.90
N ILE A 11 1.29 2.14 -3.53
CA ILE A 11 0.85 2.10 -4.93
C ILE A 11 2.03 1.83 -5.87
N LEU A 12 3.16 2.52 -5.67
CA LEU A 12 4.36 2.30 -6.48
C LEU A 12 4.89 0.87 -6.32
N ALA A 13 4.87 0.32 -5.10
CA ALA A 13 5.27 -1.07 -4.86
C ALA A 13 4.35 -2.05 -5.60
N MET A 14 3.03 -1.89 -5.53
CA MET A 14 2.07 -2.77 -6.22
C MET A 14 2.25 -2.73 -7.75
N GLN A 15 2.47 -1.54 -8.31
CA GLN A 15 2.71 -1.36 -9.74
C GLN A 15 4.07 -1.95 -10.17
N ALA A 16 5.10 -1.81 -9.34
CA ALA A 16 6.42 -2.40 -9.62
C ALA A 16 6.35 -3.93 -9.65
N ILE A 17 5.62 -4.55 -8.70
CA ILE A 17 5.44 -6.01 -8.67
C ILE A 17 4.67 -6.50 -9.90
N LEU A 18 3.59 -5.79 -10.27
CA LEU A 18 2.80 -6.13 -11.45
C LEU A 18 3.63 -6.00 -12.73
N ALA A 19 4.35 -4.89 -12.88
CA ALA A 19 5.22 -4.66 -14.03
C ALA A 19 6.36 -5.69 -14.10
N ALA A 20 6.97 -6.05 -12.97
CA ALA A 20 8.00 -7.09 -12.91
C ALA A 20 7.44 -8.45 -13.38
N ASN A 21 6.24 -8.84 -12.92
CA ASN A 21 5.61 -10.07 -13.39
C ASN A 21 5.34 -10.05 -14.89
N ALA A 22 4.81 -8.95 -15.42
CA ALA A 22 4.49 -8.83 -16.83
C ALA A 22 5.73 -8.76 -17.74
N LEU A 23 6.80 -8.06 -17.31
CA LEU A 23 7.97 -7.78 -18.15
C LEU A 23 9.10 -8.79 -18.01
N ILE A 24 9.23 -9.45 -16.85
CA ILE A 24 10.34 -10.37 -16.55
C ILE A 24 9.88 -11.82 -16.52
N PHE A 25 8.64 -12.08 -16.09
CA PHE A 25 8.12 -13.43 -15.86
C PHE A 25 6.99 -13.81 -16.82
N ASP A 26 6.78 -13.05 -17.90
CA ASP A 26 5.72 -13.24 -18.90
C ASP A 26 4.31 -13.44 -18.30
N GLY A 27 4.06 -12.85 -17.13
CA GLY A 27 2.77 -12.93 -16.45
C GLY A 27 2.50 -14.25 -15.71
N VAL A 28 3.43 -15.22 -15.71
CA VAL A 28 3.22 -16.57 -15.15
C VAL A 28 2.93 -16.55 -13.65
N LEU A 29 3.40 -15.55 -12.91
CA LEU A 29 3.20 -15.44 -11.46
C LEU A 29 1.90 -14.70 -11.09
N GLY A 30 0.90 -14.69 -11.97
CA GLY A 30 -0.35 -13.93 -11.80
C GLY A 30 -1.03 -14.13 -10.45
N ASP A 31 -1.23 -15.37 -10.03
CA ASP A 31 -1.88 -15.69 -8.75
C ASP A 31 -1.06 -15.19 -7.55
N LEU A 32 0.26 -15.38 -7.58
CA LEU A 32 1.15 -14.93 -6.52
C LEU A 32 1.16 -13.40 -6.38
N VAL A 33 1.22 -12.70 -7.52
CA VAL A 33 1.18 -11.23 -7.58
C VAL A 33 -0.15 -10.70 -7.09
N PHE A 34 -1.25 -11.37 -7.43
CA PHE A 34 -2.59 -11.03 -6.94
C PHE A 34 -2.67 -11.12 -5.41
N TRP A 35 -2.18 -12.22 -4.82
CA TRP A 35 -2.17 -12.38 -3.36
C TRP A 35 -1.27 -11.33 -2.69
N PHE A 36 -0.08 -11.08 -3.23
CA PHE A 36 0.84 -10.07 -2.69
C PHE A 36 0.28 -8.66 -2.75
N ASN A 37 -0.30 -8.26 -3.89
CA ASN A 37 -0.92 -6.94 -4.04
C ASN A 37 -2.14 -6.78 -3.15
N SER A 38 -2.94 -7.83 -2.96
CA SER A 38 -4.06 -7.81 -2.01
C SER A 38 -3.59 -7.63 -0.57
N ALA A 39 -2.51 -8.31 -0.15
CA ALA A 39 -1.90 -8.12 1.17
C ALA A 39 -1.33 -6.71 1.36
N LEU A 40 -0.63 -6.17 0.35
CA LEU A 40 -0.10 -4.81 0.36
C LEU A 40 -1.20 -3.76 0.44
N PHE A 41 -2.30 -3.96 -0.29
CA PHE A 41 -3.47 -3.10 -0.21
C PHE A 41 -4.08 -3.09 1.20
N MET A 42 -4.25 -4.27 1.81
CA MET A 42 -4.75 -4.38 3.18
C MET A 42 -3.82 -3.69 4.17
N ALA A 43 -2.50 -3.85 4.03
CA ALA A 43 -1.53 -3.13 4.85
C ALA A 43 -1.63 -1.62 4.68
N ALA A 44 -1.79 -1.12 3.44
CA ALA A 44 -1.99 0.29 3.15
C ALA A 44 -3.27 0.83 3.81
N LEU A 45 -4.35 0.06 3.75
CA LEU A 45 -5.63 0.39 4.38
C LEU A 45 -5.51 0.43 5.91
N THR A 46 -4.87 -0.56 6.54
CA THR A 46 -4.62 -0.57 7.98
C THR A 46 -3.78 0.64 8.40
N VAL A 47 -2.71 0.96 7.67
CA VAL A 47 -1.88 2.13 7.94
C VAL A 47 -2.68 3.43 7.77
N TYR A 48 -3.54 3.51 6.76
CA TYR A 48 -4.40 4.67 6.57
C TYR A 48 -5.35 4.86 7.75
N ILE A 49 -6.10 3.82 8.13
CA ILE A 49 -7.04 3.87 9.25
C ILE A 49 -6.32 4.23 10.55
N TYR A 50 -5.18 3.60 10.82
CA TYR A 50 -4.37 3.89 12.00
C TYR A 50 -3.91 5.35 12.08
N ARG A 51 -3.49 5.92 10.94
CA ARG A 51 -3.06 7.32 10.88
C ARG A 51 -4.24 8.28 10.93
N MET A 52 -5.37 7.92 10.34
CA MET A 52 -6.60 8.70 10.41
C MET A 52 -7.10 8.84 11.84
N ASP A 53 -7.01 7.79 12.65
CA ASP A 53 -7.36 7.83 14.08
C ASP A 53 -6.41 8.72 14.90
N LYS A 54 -5.10 8.66 14.59
CA LYS A 54 -4.09 9.53 15.21
C LYS A 54 -4.23 11.00 14.81
N ASP A 55 -4.54 11.28 13.55
CA ASP A 55 -4.77 12.64 13.04
C ASP A 55 -6.09 13.22 13.59
N LYS A 56 -7.03 12.35 14.01
CA LYS A 56 -8.29 12.73 14.69
C LYS A 56 -8.18 12.91 16.19
N SER A 57 -7.08 12.54 16.85
CA SER A 57 -6.85 12.95 18.23
C SER A 57 -6.55 14.44 18.23
N PRO A 58 -7.54 15.31 18.58
CA PRO A 58 -7.22 16.71 18.71
C PRO A 58 -6.15 16.82 19.78
N ALA A 59 -5.25 17.78 19.59
CA ALA A 59 -4.58 18.42 20.70
C ALA A 59 -5.66 18.87 21.72
N LYS A 60 -6.00 17.96 22.63
CA LYS A 60 -6.68 18.28 23.87
C LYS A 60 -5.61 18.95 24.71
N ASN A 61 -5.78 20.27 24.83
CA ASN A 61 -5.02 21.20 25.67
C ASN A 61 -3.67 21.65 25.08
N LYS A 62 -3.68 22.85 24.51
CA LYS A 62 -3.06 24.02 25.16
C LYS A 62 -3.71 25.30 24.65
#